data_AF-A0A067A1R8-F1
#
_entry.id   AF-A0A067A1R8-F1
#
_cell.length_a   1.000
_cell.length_b   1.000
_cell.length_c   1.000
_cell.angle_alpha   90.00
_cell.angle_beta   90.00
_cell.angle_gamma   90.00
#
_symmetry.space_group_name_H-M   'P 1'
#
loop_
_entity.id
_entity.type
_entity.pdbx_description
1 polymer ?
#
loop_
_entity_poly.entity_id
_entity_poly.type
_entity_poly.pdbx_seq_one_letter_code
_entity_poly.pdbx_strand_id
1 'polypeptide(L)'
;MKLKSLWSALAISAALMISSTAAMAASYMPFILGSTTSDSVDAAADKAKSALTENGFQVVGSYSPTADVQVVVVTNDALKALAAQSKNGAFGAMERVSIVKRGGNTEVSYTNPTYMWNVYKMKGDVAPIQAAMEKALGNQATFGADEALSEGDLRDYHYKFMMPYFDDVDELEDYDSHQQAVDTIEKALAAGKAGVTKVYRIDIPDAKSTVFGVAISKGEGADKNILSQIDGSGHSHAAHLPYEILVVGDKAVALNGKFRIAINWPSLSMMGSGSFMSIANAPDEIKDALEKVADK
;
A
#
# COMPACT_ATOMS: atom_id res chain seq x y z
N MET A 1 -10.89 -31.90 -83.49
CA MET A 1 -11.08 -33.16 -82.74
C MET A 1 -11.18 -32.80 -81.26
N LYS A 2 -12.33 -33.12 -80.64
CA LYS A 2 -12.63 -33.41 -79.21
C LYS A 2 -11.42 -33.37 -78.23
N LEU A 3 -11.47 -33.02 -76.95
CA LEU A 3 -12.43 -32.49 -75.96
C LEU A 3 -11.65 -32.43 -74.61
N LYS A 4 -12.08 -31.59 -73.64
CA LYS A 4 -11.82 -31.65 -72.16
C LYS A 4 -10.43 -31.20 -71.68
N SER A 5 -10.23 -30.59 -70.52
CA SER A 5 -11.05 -29.94 -69.47
C SER A 5 -10.06 -29.36 -68.43
N LEU A 6 -10.60 -28.71 -67.38
CA LEU A 6 -9.98 -28.32 -66.09
C LEU A 6 -9.61 -26.82 -66.05
N TRP A 7 -10.54 -25.94 -65.66
CA TRP A 7 -10.88 -25.59 -64.27
C TRP A 7 -9.67 -25.07 -63.49
N SER A 8 -9.59 -23.75 -63.34
CA SER A 8 -9.00 -23.12 -62.17
C SER A 8 -9.69 -21.76 -61.98
N ALA A 9 -10.78 -21.75 -61.22
CA ALA A 9 -11.39 -20.53 -60.73
C ALA A 9 -10.40 -19.85 -59.77
N LEU A 10 -10.02 -18.62 -60.07
CA LEU A 10 -9.18 -17.79 -59.22
C LEU A 10 -10.03 -17.24 -58.06
N ALA A 11 -10.21 -18.03 -57.00
CA ALA A 11 -10.80 -17.57 -55.75
C ALA A 11 -9.68 -16.99 -54.88
N ILE A 12 -9.56 -15.67 -54.86
CA ILE A 12 -8.70 -14.94 -53.91
C ILE A 12 -9.42 -14.95 -52.56
N SER A 13 -9.14 -15.94 -51.72
CA SER A 13 -9.51 -15.92 -50.30
C SER A 13 -8.50 -15.05 -49.54
N ALA A 14 -8.87 -13.80 -49.26
CA ALA A 14 -8.18 -12.97 -48.29
C ALA A 14 -8.48 -13.49 -46.89
N ALA A 15 -7.59 -14.31 -46.33
CA ALA A 15 -7.62 -14.69 -44.93
C ALA A 15 -7.16 -13.49 -44.08
N LEU A 16 -8.11 -12.73 -43.53
CA LEU A 16 -7.86 -11.81 -42.43
C LEU A 16 -7.48 -12.64 -41.19
N MET A 17 -6.19 -12.77 -40.96
CA MET A 17 -5.65 -13.20 -39.66
C MET A 17 -5.87 -12.05 -38.67
N ILE A 18 -7.03 -12.06 -38.00
CA ILE A 18 -7.23 -11.24 -36.81
C ILE A 18 -6.41 -11.90 -35.71
N SER A 19 -5.16 -11.47 -35.57
CA SER A 19 -4.35 -11.78 -34.40
C SER A 19 -4.98 -11.07 -33.21
N SER A 20 -5.92 -11.74 -32.54
CA SER A 20 -6.37 -11.32 -31.21
C SER A 20 -5.17 -11.48 -30.28
N THR A 21 -4.39 -10.41 -30.10
CA THR A 21 -3.53 -10.30 -28.93
C THR A 21 -4.47 -10.23 -27.73
N ALA A 22 -4.79 -11.38 -27.15
CA ALA A 22 -5.30 -11.42 -25.80
C ALA A 22 -4.23 -10.70 -24.96
N ALA A 23 -4.53 -9.46 -24.55
CA ALA A 23 -3.73 -8.78 -23.57
C ALA A 23 -3.74 -9.70 -22.35
N MET A 24 -2.61 -10.33 -22.07
CA MET A 24 -2.43 -11.07 -20.83
C MET A 24 -2.68 -10.05 -19.72
N ALA A 25 -3.70 -10.28 -18.89
CA ALA A 25 -4.00 -9.40 -17.78
C ALA A 25 -2.73 -9.27 -16.93
N ALA A 26 -2.31 -8.03 -16.67
CA ALA A 26 -1.16 -7.78 -15.82
C ALA A 26 -1.49 -8.24 -14.39
N SER A 27 -0.55 -8.93 -13.76
CA SER A 27 -0.64 -9.36 -12.38
C SER A 27 0.45 -8.71 -11.54
N TYR A 28 0.14 -8.42 -10.28
CA TYR A 28 0.98 -7.60 -9.41
C TYR A 28 1.21 -8.28 -8.06
N MET A 29 2.42 -8.10 -7.53
CA MET A 29 2.77 -8.46 -6.15
C MET A 29 2.70 -7.23 -5.24
N PRO A 30 2.45 -7.39 -3.92
CA PRO A 30 2.29 -6.27 -2.98
C PRO A 30 3.49 -5.32 -2.87
N PHE A 31 4.71 -5.85 -2.99
CA PHE A 31 5.94 -5.11 -2.74
C PHE A 31 6.96 -5.26 -3.87
N ILE A 32 7.85 -4.28 -3.94
CA ILE A 32 9.03 -4.30 -4.81
C ILE A 32 10.28 -4.23 -3.93
N LEU A 33 11.20 -5.17 -4.12
CA LEU A 33 12.55 -5.10 -3.59
C LEU A 33 13.35 -4.17 -4.50
N GLY A 34 13.70 -2.99 -4.00
CA GLY A 34 14.46 -2.01 -4.77
C GLY A 34 15.95 -2.34 -4.81
N SER A 35 16.54 -2.59 -3.65
CA SER A 35 17.96 -2.93 -3.54
C SER A 35 18.31 -3.67 -2.26
N THR A 36 19.48 -4.30 -2.25
CA THR A 36 20.12 -4.89 -1.08
C THR A 36 21.52 -4.30 -0.91
N THR A 37 21.90 -3.96 0.31
CA THR A 37 23.21 -3.37 0.64
C THR A 37 23.79 -3.97 1.93
N SER A 38 25.10 -3.84 2.11
CA SER A 38 25.78 -4.16 3.37
C SER A 38 25.78 -2.99 4.37
N ASP A 39 25.27 -1.82 3.98
CA ASP A 39 25.16 -0.64 4.84
C ASP A 39 24.32 -0.92 6.10
N SER A 40 24.46 -0.08 7.13
CA SER A 40 23.52 -0.06 8.25
C SER A 40 22.13 0.39 7.79
N VAL A 41 21.10 0.11 8.60
CA VAL A 41 19.73 0.57 8.37
C VAL A 41 19.68 2.08 8.19
N ASP A 42 20.27 2.84 9.11
CA ASP A 42 20.28 4.32 9.05
C ASP A 42 20.95 4.84 7.76
N ALA A 43 22.12 4.29 7.40
CA ALA A 43 22.85 4.73 6.21
C ALA A 43 22.11 4.38 4.91
N ALA A 44 21.47 3.21 4.86
CA ALA A 44 20.63 2.82 3.73
C ALA A 44 19.37 3.71 3.62
N ALA A 45 18.76 4.07 4.75
CA ALA A 45 17.62 4.98 4.77
C ALA A 45 17.97 6.40 4.33
N ASP A 46 19.14 6.93 4.74
CA ASP A 46 19.62 8.23 4.29
C ASP A 46 19.86 8.26 2.77
N LYS A 47 20.44 7.19 2.22
CA LYS A 47 20.61 7.02 0.76
C LYS A 47 19.25 6.95 0.05
N ALA A 48 18.31 6.15 0.57
CA ALA A 48 16.97 6.02 0.00
C ALA A 48 16.21 7.36 -0.01
N LYS A 49 16.20 8.09 1.11
CA LYS A 49 15.59 9.43 1.20
C LYS A 49 16.18 10.41 0.18
N SER A 50 17.51 10.39 0.02
CA SER A 50 18.20 11.24 -0.94
C SER A 50 17.80 10.90 -2.37
N ALA A 51 17.85 9.62 -2.75
CA ALA A 51 17.47 9.16 -4.08
C ALA A 51 16.01 9.45 -4.43
N LEU A 52 15.10 9.32 -3.46
CA LEU A 52 13.68 9.69 -3.61
C LEU A 52 13.52 11.19 -3.86
N THR A 53 14.22 12.02 -3.09
CA THR A 53 14.18 13.48 -3.24
C THR A 53 14.72 13.91 -4.61
N GLU A 54 15.82 13.32 -5.08
CA GLU A 54 16.39 13.57 -6.41
C GLU A 54 15.44 13.16 -7.55
N ASN A 55 14.49 12.27 -7.30
CA ASN A 55 13.46 11.84 -8.25
C ASN A 55 12.09 12.47 -7.99
N GLY A 56 12.05 13.60 -7.28
CA GLY A 56 10.86 14.45 -7.17
C GLY A 56 9.88 14.05 -6.08
N PHE A 57 10.28 13.17 -5.16
CA PHE A 57 9.49 12.87 -3.97
C PHE A 57 9.85 13.80 -2.80
N GLN A 58 8.87 14.02 -1.93
CA GLN A 58 9.02 14.64 -0.63
C GLN A 58 8.92 13.56 0.44
N VAL A 59 9.90 13.53 1.35
CA VAL A 59 9.81 12.74 2.59
C VAL A 59 8.88 13.46 3.56
N VAL A 60 7.77 12.82 3.94
CA VAL A 60 6.74 13.40 4.84
C VAL A 60 6.78 12.84 6.25
N GLY A 61 7.46 11.71 6.43
CA GLY A 61 7.67 11.12 7.73
C GLY A 61 8.62 9.94 7.67
N SER A 62 9.19 9.60 8.81
CA SER A 62 9.98 8.39 8.98
C SER A 62 9.98 7.99 10.45
N TYR A 63 9.99 6.68 10.72
CA TYR A 63 10.08 6.18 12.09
C TYR A 63 10.62 4.74 12.11
N SER A 64 10.95 4.25 13.30
CA SER A 64 11.54 2.92 13.48
C SER A 64 10.68 2.08 14.42
N PRO A 65 9.88 1.12 13.90
CA PRO A 65 9.13 0.18 14.73
C PRO A 65 10.03 -0.70 15.61
N THR A 66 11.23 -1.01 15.14
CA THR A 66 12.27 -1.77 15.85
C THR A 66 13.66 -1.20 15.51
N ALA A 67 14.72 -1.68 16.18
CA ALA A 67 16.09 -1.23 15.87
C ALA A 67 16.57 -1.64 14.47
N ASP A 68 16.01 -2.73 13.93
CA ASP A 68 16.40 -3.32 12.65
C ASP A 68 15.47 -2.91 11.48
N VAL A 69 14.48 -2.06 11.76
CA VAL A 69 13.45 -1.65 10.80
C VAL A 69 13.28 -0.14 10.85
N GLN A 70 13.45 0.50 9.70
CA GLN A 70 13.06 1.89 9.49
C GLN A 70 12.04 1.97 8.36
N VAL A 71 11.00 2.77 8.57
CA VAL A 71 9.99 3.07 7.56
C VAL A 71 10.09 4.54 7.20
N VAL A 72 10.11 4.83 5.91
CA VAL A 72 10.10 6.17 5.33
C VAL A 72 8.83 6.30 4.49
N VAL A 73 8.10 7.39 4.68
CA VAL A 73 6.90 7.69 3.90
C VAL A 73 7.17 8.89 3.01
N VAL A 74 6.84 8.74 1.73
CA VAL A 74 7.04 9.77 0.72
C VAL A 74 5.76 10.08 -0.04
N THR A 75 5.70 11.29 -0.59
CA THR A 75 4.64 11.72 -1.51
C THR A 75 5.21 12.65 -2.58
N ASN A 76 4.41 13.05 -3.56
CA ASN A 76 4.70 14.19 -4.42
C ASN A 76 3.40 14.84 -4.89
N ASP A 77 3.49 16.00 -5.55
CA ASP A 77 2.30 16.73 -5.99
C ASP A 77 1.46 15.95 -7.02
N ALA A 78 2.11 15.18 -7.89
CA ALA A 78 1.41 14.33 -8.86
C ALA A 78 0.58 13.23 -8.17
N LEU A 79 1.14 12.55 -7.17
CA LEU A 79 0.48 11.51 -6.40
C LEU A 79 -0.69 12.08 -5.60
N LYS A 80 -0.52 13.23 -4.93
CA LYS A 80 -1.62 13.92 -4.23
C LYS A 80 -2.75 14.31 -5.19
N ALA A 81 -2.42 14.83 -6.37
CA ALA A 81 -3.41 15.21 -7.38
C ALA A 81 -4.15 14.00 -7.97
N LEU A 82 -3.46 12.87 -8.13
CA LEU A 82 -4.07 11.61 -8.58
C LEU A 82 -5.01 11.05 -7.50
N ALA A 83 -4.55 11.03 -6.25
CA ALA A 83 -5.31 10.59 -5.08
C ALA A 83 -6.61 11.40 -4.91
N ALA A 84 -6.57 12.72 -5.15
CA ALA A 84 -7.74 13.60 -5.03
C ALA A 84 -8.95 13.21 -5.93
N GLN A 85 -8.75 12.35 -6.93
CA GLN A 85 -9.80 11.97 -7.90
C GLN A 85 -10.74 10.86 -7.40
N SER A 86 -10.40 10.23 -6.27
CA SER A 86 -11.06 9.04 -5.74
C SER A 86 -11.70 9.31 -4.38
N LYS A 87 -12.82 8.63 -4.09
CA LYS A 87 -13.37 8.59 -2.73
C LYS A 87 -12.35 7.93 -1.80
N ASN A 88 -12.16 8.48 -0.61
CA ASN A 88 -11.12 8.06 0.34
C ASN A 88 -9.70 8.06 -0.28
N GLY A 89 -9.51 8.86 -1.34
CA GLY A 89 -8.33 8.81 -2.19
C GLY A 89 -7.02 9.13 -1.47
N ALA A 90 -7.11 9.89 -0.37
CA ALA A 90 -5.96 10.24 0.46
C ALA A 90 -5.25 9.01 1.08
N PHE A 91 -5.88 7.84 1.19
CA PHE A 91 -5.18 6.59 1.55
C PHE A 91 -4.12 6.16 0.52
N GLY A 92 -4.25 6.61 -0.74
CA GLY A 92 -3.28 6.40 -1.81
C GLY A 92 -2.34 7.59 -2.04
N ALA A 93 -2.30 8.57 -1.14
CA ALA A 93 -1.51 9.78 -1.34
C ALA A 93 -0.03 9.65 -0.95
N MET A 94 0.43 8.44 -0.65
CA MET A 94 1.79 8.17 -0.19
C MET A 94 2.31 6.82 -0.66
N GLU A 95 3.62 6.72 -0.78
CA GLU A 95 4.35 5.46 -0.88
C GLU A 95 5.10 5.18 0.42
N ARG A 96 5.17 3.90 0.78
CA ARG A 96 5.85 3.43 1.99
C ARG A 96 7.10 2.67 1.59
N VAL A 97 8.23 3.06 2.16
CA VAL A 97 9.54 2.46 1.92
C VAL A 97 10.04 1.87 3.23
N SER A 98 10.37 0.59 3.25
CA SER A 98 11.00 -0.08 4.39
C SER A 98 12.47 -0.35 4.13
N ILE A 99 13.27 -0.09 5.16
CA ILE A 99 14.69 -0.38 5.24
C ILE A 99 14.89 -1.34 6.39
N VAL A 100 15.26 -2.59 6.08
CA VAL A 100 15.23 -3.69 7.05
C VAL A 100 16.50 -4.50 7.04
N LYS A 101 17.07 -4.74 8.22
CA LYS A 101 18.18 -5.69 8.36
C LYS A 101 17.63 -7.13 8.29
N ARG A 102 18.00 -7.87 7.25
CA ARG A 102 17.55 -9.26 7.04
C ARG A 102 18.64 -10.11 6.38
N GLY A 103 18.85 -11.33 6.88
CA GLY A 103 19.82 -12.26 6.30
C GLY A 103 21.25 -11.74 6.24
N GLY A 104 21.65 -10.86 7.16
CA GLY A 104 22.98 -10.22 7.19
C GLY A 104 23.10 -8.96 6.32
N ASN A 105 22.17 -8.72 5.41
CA ASN A 105 22.12 -7.53 4.55
C ASN A 105 21.00 -6.58 4.99
N THR A 106 21.01 -5.37 4.43
CA THR A 106 19.93 -4.40 4.59
C THR A 106 19.15 -4.33 3.28
N GLU A 107 17.86 -4.65 3.34
CA GLU A 107 16.93 -4.59 2.23
C GLU A 107 16.27 -3.21 2.19
N VAL A 108 16.17 -2.61 1.00
CA VAL A 108 15.32 -1.44 0.73
C VAL A 108 14.20 -1.90 -0.18
N SER A 109 12.98 -1.96 0.37
CA SER A 109 11.76 -2.38 -0.33
C SER A 109 10.68 -1.33 -0.17
N TYR A 110 9.67 -1.36 -1.03
CA TYR A 110 8.57 -0.40 -0.99
C TYR A 110 7.27 -1.02 -1.48
N THR A 111 6.15 -0.40 -1.11
CA THR A 111 4.83 -0.76 -1.63
C THR A 111 4.82 -0.65 -3.16
N ASN A 112 4.30 -1.65 -3.85
CA ASN A 112 4.13 -1.58 -5.29
C ASN A 112 3.01 -0.57 -5.61
N PRO A 113 3.31 0.57 -6.27
CA PRO A 113 2.32 1.62 -6.46
C PRO A 113 1.10 1.13 -7.25
N THR A 114 1.30 0.35 -8.33
CA THR A 114 0.19 -0.19 -9.13
C THR A 114 -0.65 -1.20 -8.36
N TYR A 115 -0.03 -2.03 -7.51
CA TYR A 115 -0.76 -2.94 -6.64
C TYR A 115 -1.68 -2.16 -5.68
N MET A 116 -1.12 -1.20 -4.95
CA MET A 116 -1.86 -0.41 -3.96
C MET A 116 -2.95 0.43 -4.62
N TRP A 117 -2.66 1.00 -5.80
CA TRP A 117 -3.63 1.80 -6.55
C TRP A 117 -4.88 1.00 -6.92
N ASN A 118 -4.70 -0.25 -7.34
CA ASN A 118 -5.81 -1.13 -7.68
C ASN A 118 -6.57 -1.62 -6.44
N VAL A 119 -5.88 -2.05 -5.39
CA VAL A 119 -6.50 -2.47 -4.13
C VAL A 119 -7.30 -1.36 -3.49
N TYR A 120 -6.83 -0.12 -3.57
CA TYR A 120 -7.54 1.06 -3.08
C TYR A 120 -8.53 1.64 -4.11
N LYS A 121 -8.82 0.90 -5.19
CA LYS A 121 -9.81 1.23 -6.22
C LYS A 121 -9.64 2.63 -6.83
N MET A 122 -8.41 3.14 -6.83
CA MET A 122 -8.12 4.51 -7.23
C MET A 122 -8.36 4.73 -8.73
N LYS A 123 -8.63 5.97 -9.12
CA LYS A 123 -8.79 6.43 -10.50
C LYS A 123 -7.51 7.03 -11.04
N GLY A 124 -7.37 7.02 -12.36
CA GLY A 124 -6.21 7.59 -13.04
C GLY A 124 -5.02 6.61 -13.07
N ASP A 125 -3.95 7.04 -13.74
CA ASP A 125 -2.78 6.22 -14.02
C ASP A 125 -1.63 6.51 -13.05
N VAL A 126 -1.29 5.51 -12.24
CA VAL A 126 -0.18 5.58 -11.27
C VAL A 126 1.17 5.18 -11.86
N ALA A 127 1.22 4.68 -13.10
CA ALA A 127 2.44 4.20 -13.73
C ALA A 127 3.60 5.23 -13.71
N PRO A 128 3.38 6.55 -13.88
CA PRO A 128 4.44 7.54 -13.72
C PRO A 128 5.05 7.59 -12.31
N ILE A 129 4.24 7.37 -11.27
CA ILE A 129 4.71 7.31 -9.87
C ILE A 129 5.54 6.05 -9.66
N GLN A 130 5.07 4.91 -10.17
CA GLN A 130 5.84 3.66 -10.13
C GLN A 130 7.18 3.81 -10.84
N ALA A 131 7.21 4.35 -12.06
CA ALA A 131 8.45 4.57 -12.80
C ALA A 131 9.44 5.47 -12.03
N ALA A 132 8.94 6.50 -11.32
CA ALA A 132 9.77 7.36 -10.49
C ALA A 132 10.32 6.63 -9.25
N MET A 133 9.52 5.77 -8.59
CA MET A 133 9.96 4.92 -7.48
C MET A 133 11.03 3.92 -7.93
N GLU A 134 10.79 3.21 -9.04
CA GLU A 134 11.73 2.24 -9.60
C GLU A 134 13.05 2.90 -10.01
N LYS A 135 13.00 4.11 -10.58
CA LYS A 135 14.20 4.88 -10.91
C LYS A 135 14.97 5.31 -9.66
N ALA A 136 14.28 5.66 -8.58
CA ALA A 136 14.91 6.12 -7.35
C ALA A 136 15.52 4.97 -6.53
N LEU A 137 14.80 3.86 -6.40
CA LEU A 137 15.12 2.80 -5.44
C LEU A 137 15.53 1.47 -6.08
N GLY A 138 15.32 1.32 -7.38
CA GLY A 138 15.51 0.07 -8.12
C GLY A 138 14.26 -0.81 -8.16
N ASN A 139 14.36 -1.92 -8.89
CA ASN A 139 13.31 -2.92 -9.06
C ASN A 139 13.98 -4.29 -9.30
N GLN A 140 14.56 -4.87 -8.25
CA GLN A 140 15.29 -6.15 -8.33
C GLN A 140 14.34 -7.36 -8.38
N ALA A 141 13.24 -7.29 -7.64
CA ALA A 141 12.23 -8.34 -7.59
C ALA A 141 10.90 -7.79 -7.07
N THR A 142 9.82 -8.49 -7.35
CA THR A 142 8.49 -8.22 -6.77
C THR A 142 8.10 -9.38 -5.85
N PHE A 143 7.48 -9.11 -4.70
CA PHE A 143 7.20 -10.15 -3.70
C PHE A 143 5.99 -9.81 -2.82
N GLY A 144 5.61 -10.75 -1.94
CA GLY A 144 4.61 -10.54 -0.88
C GLY A 144 3.37 -11.44 -1.01
N ALA A 145 3.29 -12.22 -2.07
CA ALA A 145 2.26 -13.22 -2.30
C ALA A 145 2.88 -14.47 -2.95
N ASP A 146 2.22 -15.62 -2.80
CA ASP A 146 2.58 -16.87 -3.48
C ASP A 146 2.33 -16.75 -4.99
N GLU A 147 1.25 -16.05 -5.38
CA GLU A 147 0.88 -15.78 -6.76
C GLU A 147 0.54 -14.30 -6.93
N ALA A 148 0.91 -13.74 -8.09
CA ALA A 148 0.58 -12.36 -8.42
C ALA A 148 -0.92 -12.23 -8.73
N LEU A 149 -1.53 -11.16 -8.24
CA LEU A 149 -2.97 -10.90 -8.37
C LEU A 149 -3.27 -10.01 -9.56
N SER A 150 -4.31 -10.31 -10.33
CA SER A 150 -4.70 -9.48 -11.49
C SER A 150 -5.28 -8.13 -11.04
N GLU A 151 -5.33 -7.15 -11.95
CA GLU A 151 -6.00 -5.86 -11.68
C GLU A 151 -7.44 -6.06 -11.15
N GLY A 152 -8.21 -6.95 -11.77
CA GLY A 152 -9.59 -7.25 -11.36
C GLY A 152 -9.66 -7.81 -9.94
N ASP A 153 -8.82 -8.81 -9.63
CA ASP A 153 -8.77 -9.42 -8.29
C ASP A 153 -8.39 -8.41 -7.21
N LEU A 154 -7.51 -7.46 -7.54
CA LEU A 154 -7.11 -6.39 -6.61
C LEU A 154 -8.23 -5.39 -6.39
N ARG A 155 -8.93 -4.97 -7.46
CA ARG A 155 -10.03 -4.02 -7.34
C ARG A 155 -11.23 -4.62 -6.61
N ASP A 156 -11.44 -5.92 -6.71
CA ASP A 156 -12.49 -6.66 -5.98
C ASP A 156 -11.94 -7.34 -4.71
N TYR A 157 -10.75 -6.95 -4.24
CA TYR A 157 -10.06 -7.65 -3.16
C TYR A 157 -10.85 -7.66 -1.86
N HIS A 158 -11.05 -8.88 -1.36
CA HIS A 158 -11.35 -9.18 0.02
C HIS A 158 -10.60 -10.47 0.37
N TYR A 159 -9.93 -10.51 1.53
CA TYR A 159 -9.01 -11.61 1.81
C TYR A 159 -9.71 -12.98 1.89
N LYS A 160 -10.83 -13.08 2.61
CA LYS A 160 -11.67 -14.28 2.67
C LYS A 160 -13.15 -13.92 2.60
N PHE A 161 -13.98 -14.94 2.38
CA PHE A 161 -15.43 -14.79 2.45
C PHE A 161 -15.82 -14.14 3.80
N MET A 162 -16.67 -13.09 3.74
CA MET A 162 -17.11 -12.26 4.87
C MET A 162 -16.05 -11.32 5.49
N MET A 163 -14.90 -11.12 4.83
CA MET A 163 -13.94 -10.09 5.25
C MET A 163 -14.18 -8.75 4.54
N PRO A 164 -13.72 -7.63 5.14
CA PRO A 164 -14.00 -6.29 4.61
C PRO A 164 -13.32 -6.01 3.27
N TYR A 165 -13.94 -5.16 2.47
CA TYR A 165 -13.39 -4.55 1.26
C TYR A 165 -12.72 -3.20 1.59
N PHE A 166 -12.09 -2.58 0.59
CA PHE A 166 -11.53 -1.23 0.72
C PHE A 166 -12.54 -0.18 1.22
N ASP A 167 -13.78 -0.27 0.75
CA ASP A 167 -14.82 0.71 1.08
C ASP A 167 -15.47 0.47 2.46
N ASP A 168 -15.19 -0.67 3.09
CA ASP A 168 -15.68 -1.03 4.43
C ASP A 168 -14.74 -0.45 5.50
N VAL A 169 -14.67 0.89 5.53
CA VAL A 169 -13.87 1.63 6.51
C VAL A 169 -14.48 1.52 7.91
N ASP A 170 -13.62 1.57 8.92
CA ASP A 170 -14.05 1.82 10.30
C ASP A 170 -14.33 3.32 10.45
N GLU A 171 -15.57 3.67 10.76
CA GLU A 171 -15.94 5.02 11.19
C GLU A 171 -15.41 5.25 12.61
N LEU A 172 -14.60 6.30 12.80
CA LEU A 172 -13.96 6.57 14.09
C LEU A 172 -14.69 7.66 14.87
N GLU A 173 -14.99 8.79 14.22
CA GLU A 173 -15.67 9.94 14.83
C GLU A 173 -16.20 10.90 13.76
N ASP A 174 -17.32 11.58 14.05
CA ASP A 174 -17.89 12.66 13.26
C ASP A 174 -17.63 14.00 13.97
N TYR A 175 -17.26 15.05 13.25
CA TYR A 175 -16.91 16.37 13.80
C TYR A 175 -17.86 17.46 13.29
N ASP A 176 -17.77 18.64 13.90
CA ASP A 176 -18.52 19.83 13.45
C ASP A 176 -17.89 20.44 12.18
N SER A 177 -16.60 20.17 11.94
CA SER A 177 -15.87 20.62 10.75
C SER A 177 -14.58 19.84 10.52
N HIS A 178 -14.06 19.89 9.28
CA HIS A 178 -12.73 19.37 8.93
C HIS A 178 -11.62 19.86 9.85
N GLN A 179 -11.62 21.16 10.14
CA GLN A 179 -10.57 21.75 10.97
C GLN A 179 -10.64 21.23 12.41
N GLN A 180 -11.84 21.07 12.97
CA GLN A 180 -12.00 20.48 14.30
C GLN A 180 -11.48 19.04 14.33
N ALA A 181 -11.81 18.22 13.32
CA ALA A 181 -11.31 16.86 13.20
C ALA A 181 -9.77 16.81 13.20
N VAL A 182 -9.17 17.61 12.32
CA VAL A 182 -7.72 17.74 12.19
C VAL A 182 -7.08 18.17 13.51
N ASP A 183 -7.59 19.22 14.15
CA ASP A 183 -7.00 19.77 15.38
C ASP A 183 -7.12 18.79 16.57
N THR A 184 -8.24 18.09 16.69
CA THR A 184 -8.45 17.07 17.72
C THR A 184 -7.47 15.92 17.56
N ILE A 185 -7.38 15.34 16.35
CA ILE A 185 -6.48 14.22 16.06
C ILE A 185 -5.02 14.64 16.26
N GLU A 186 -4.62 15.79 15.72
CA GLU A 186 -3.26 16.33 15.85
C GLU A 186 -2.85 16.47 17.33
N LYS A 187 -3.74 17.02 18.16
CA LYS A 187 -3.52 17.16 19.60
C LYS A 187 -3.42 15.80 20.31
N ALA A 188 -4.29 14.85 19.98
CA ALA A 188 -4.29 13.52 20.57
C ALA A 188 -3.01 12.73 20.23
N LEU A 189 -2.57 12.80 18.97
CA LEU A 189 -1.33 12.17 18.50
C LEU A 189 -0.09 12.80 19.15
N ALA A 190 -0.07 14.12 19.30
CA ALA A 190 1.03 14.81 20.00
C ALA A 190 1.11 14.41 21.49
N ALA A 191 -0.02 14.08 22.10
CA ALA A 191 -0.09 13.58 23.48
C ALA A 191 0.22 12.08 23.62
N GLY A 192 0.38 11.34 22.52
CA GLY A 192 0.56 9.89 22.56
C GLY A 192 -0.67 9.13 23.09
N LYS A 193 -1.88 9.67 22.86
CA LYS A 193 -3.15 9.09 23.35
C LYS A 193 -3.25 7.63 22.89
N ALA A 194 -3.66 6.74 23.79
CA ALA A 194 -3.71 5.29 23.56
C ALA A 194 -2.39 4.62 23.12
N GLY A 195 -1.22 5.28 23.25
CA GLY A 195 0.04 4.76 22.71
C GLY A 195 0.18 4.91 21.20
N VAL A 196 -0.57 5.83 20.61
CA VAL A 196 -0.54 6.16 19.19
C VAL A 196 0.13 7.53 19.00
N THR A 197 1.12 7.61 18.11
CA THR A 197 1.85 8.86 17.81
C THR A 197 1.87 9.14 16.32
N LYS A 198 2.03 10.42 15.97
CA LYS A 198 2.09 10.85 14.57
C LYS A 198 3.42 10.45 13.92
N VAL A 199 3.35 9.87 12.72
CA VAL A 199 4.49 9.62 11.82
C VAL A 199 4.53 10.68 10.71
N TYR A 200 3.39 10.92 10.05
CA TYR A 200 3.27 11.91 8.99
C TYR A 200 1.86 12.50 8.94
N ARG A 201 1.72 13.58 8.17
CA ARG A 201 0.44 14.15 7.75
C ARG A 201 0.55 14.56 6.28
N ILE A 202 -0.48 14.26 5.49
CA ILE A 202 -0.65 14.75 4.13
C ILE A 202 -2.02 15.38 3.99
N ASP A 203 -2.05 16.64 3.58
CA ASP A 203 -3.27 17.36 3.26
C ASP A 203 -3.53 17.35 1.75
N ILE A 204 -4.78 17.13 1.36
CA ILE A 204 -5.29 17.24 0.00
C ILE A 204 -6.47 18.24 0.04
N PRO A 205 -6.18 19.55 0.00
CA PRO A 205 -7.20 20.59 0.20
C PRO A 205 -8.36 20.50 -0.79
N ASP A 206 -8.06 20.20 -2.06
CA ASP A 206 -9.06 20.10 -3.14
C ASP A 206 -10.08 18.98 -2.89
N ALA A 207 -9.67 17.94 -2.16
CA ALA A 207 -10.53 16.82 -1.77
C ALA A 207 -11.08 16.96 -0.34
N LYS A 208 -10.83 18.09 0.35
CA LYS A 208 -11.10 18.27 1.80
C LYS A 208 -10.71 17.03 2.59
N SER A 209 -9.50 16.53 2.36
CA SER A 209 -9.03 15.29 2.96
C SER A 209 -7.67 15.51 3.62
N THR A 210 -7.47 14.94 4.80
CA THR A 210 -6.20 14.92 5.52
C THR A 210 -5.94 13.51 6.02
N VAL A 211 -4.82 12.91 5.63
CA VAL A 211 -4.41 11.59 6.13
C VAL A 211 -3.25 11.74 7.10
N PHE A 212 -3.36 11.05 8.24
CA PHE A 212 -2.33 10.93 9.26
C PHE A 212 -1.80 9.51 9.27
N GLY A 213 -0.49 9.35 9.08
CA GLY A 213 0.18 8.10 9.39
C GLY A 213 0.51 8.04 10.86
N VAL A 214 0.24 6.92 11.51
CA VAL A 214 0.39 6.76 12.96
C VAL A 214 1.16 5.50 13.32
N ALA A 215 2.02 5.61 14.33
CA ALA A 215 2.72 4.50 14.92
C ALA A 215 1.95 4.00 16.15
N ILE A 216 1.75 2.69 16.25
CA ILE A 216 1.05 2.07 17.39
C ILE A 216 2.06 1.31 18.24
N SER A 217 2.16 1.67 19.52
CA SER A 217 3.21 1.14 20.42
C SER A 217 2.71 0.17 21.49
N LYS A 218 1.39 -0.02 21.62
CA LYS A 218 0.76 -0.80 22.69
C LYS A 218 -0.22 -1.83 22.15
N GLY A 219 -0.42 -2.90 22.91
CA GLY A 219 -1.39 -3.95 22.60
C GLY A 219 -0.91 -4.92 21.53
N GLU A 220 -1.78 -5.85 21.17
CA GLU A 220 -1.60 -6.77 20.04
C GLU A 220 -1.62 -6.04 18.69
N GLY A 221 -2.25 -4.87 18.65
CA GLY A 221 -2.22 -3.93 17.52
C GLY A 221 -0.90 -3.19 17.32
N ALA A 222 0.07 -3.32 18.23
CA ALA A 222 1.35 -2.60 18.11
C ALA A 222 2.14 -3.02 16.87
N ASP A 223 2.75 -2.03 16.21
CA ASP A 223 3.55 -2.21 14.99
C ASP A 223 4.62 -3.30 15.16
N LYS A 224 5.35 -3.25 16.28
CA LYS A 224 6.36 -4.25 16.63
C LYS A 224 5.76 -5.64 16.79
N ASN A 225 4.56 -5.75 17.38
CA ASN A 225 3.90 -7.04 17.56
C ASN A 225 3.53 -7.63 16.20
N ILE A 226 2.88 -6.86 15.32
CA ILE A 226 2.53 -7.28 13.95
C ILE A 226 3.75 -7.81 13.21
N LEU A 227 4.84 -7.03 13.15
CA LEU A 227 6.06 -7.48 12.47
C LEU A 227 6.62 -8.76 13.10
N SER A 228 6.66 -8.86 14.43
CA SER A 228 7.20 -10.05 15.11
C SER A 228 6.37 -11.32 14.88
N GLN A 229 5.05 -11.17 14.70
CA GLN A 229 4.15 -12.30 14.50
C GLN A 229 4.18 -12.79 13.06
N ILE A 230 4.12 -11.88 12.07
CA ILE A 230 3.84 -12.27 10.67
C ILE A 230 4.86 -11.77 9.62
N ASP A 231 5.90 -11.02 10.00
CA ASP A 231 7.00 -10.59 9.11
C ASP A 231 8.30 -11.36 9.38
N GLY A 232 8.22 -12.69 9.50
CA GLY A 232 9.33 -13.55 9.91
C GLY A 232 10.08 -14.27 8.78
N SER A 233 9.55 -14.28 7.55
CA SER A 233 10.07 -15.08 6.43
C SER A 233 10.21 -14.25 5.15
N GLY A 234 11.07 -14.71 4.22
CA GLY A 234 11.26 -14.06 2.92
C GLY A 234 11.81 -12.64 3.03
N HIS A 235 11.49 -11.77 2.06
CA HIS A 235 11.74 -10.33 2.13
C HIS A 235 10.78 -9.65 3.10
N SER A 236 11.17 -8.51 3.69
CA SER A 236 10.33 -7.85 4.68
C SER A 236 9.10 -7.18 4.09
N HIS A 237 7.96 -7.38 4.76
CA HIS A 237 6.70 -6.68 4.49
C HIS A 237 6.56 -5.39 5.31
N ALA A 238 7.62 -4.89 5.95
CA ALA A 238 7.54 -3.76 6.88
C ALA A 238 7.02 -2.45 6.25
N ALA A 239 7.09 -2.29 4.93
CA ALA A 239 6.42 -1.21 4.20
C ALA A 239 4.88 -1.26 4.30
N HIS A 240 4.31 -2.32 4.89
CA HIS A 240 2.95 -2.35 5.40
C HIS A 240 2.65 -1.18 6.35
N LEU A 241 3.62 -0.76 7.15
CA LEU A 241 3.47 0.29 8.14
C LEU A 241 3.76 1.69 7.55
N PRO A 242 3.25 2.78 8.15
CA PRO A 242 2.39 2.85 9.35
C PRO A 242 0.90 2.58 9.06
N TYR A 243 0.05 2.61 10.09
CA TYR A 243 -1.42 2.66 9.94
C TYR A 243 -1.91 4.10 9.71
N GLU A 244 -3.16 4.27 9.31
CA GLU A 244 -3.69 5.57 8.89
C GLU A 244 -5.02 5.94 9.55
N ILE A 245 -5.14 7.22 9.95
CA ILE A 245 -6.41 7.91 10.20
C ILE A 245 -6.63 8.88 9.04
N LEU A 246 -7.78 8.79 8.38
CA LEU A 246 -8.19 9.67 7.32
C LEU A 246 -9.34 10.56 7.77
N VAL A 247 -9.15 11.86 7.69
CA VAL A 247 -10.23 12.85 7.78
C VAL A 247 -10.72 13.16 6.36
N VAL A 248 -12.01 12.90 6.07
CA VAL A 248 -12.68 13.32 4.83
C VAL A 248 -13.86 14.21 5.19
N GLY A 249 -13.81 15.48 4.77
CA GLY A 249 -14.80 16.46 5.18
C GLY A 249 -14.76 16.62 6.71
N ASP A 250 -15.81 16.24 7.40
CA ASP A 250 -15.94 16.31 8.85
C ASP A 250 -15.90 14.94 9.53
N LYS A 251 -15.49 13.88 8.84
CA LYS A 251 -15.47 12.50 9.38
C LYS A 251 -14.05 11.95 9.46
N ALA A 252 -13.71 11.32 10.58
CA ALA A 252 -12.51 10.49 10.69
C ALA A 252 -12.85 9.02 10.46
N VAL A 253 -12.08 8.36 9.61
CA VAL A 253 -12.20 6.95 9.26
C VAL A 253 -10.83 6.28 9.23
N ALA A 254 -10.79 4.96 9.37
CA ALA A 254 -9.60 4.15 9.13
C ALA A 254 -9.92 2.96 8.21
N LEU A 255 -8.90 2.44 7.53
CA LEU A 255 -9.06 1.14 6.85
C LEU A 255 -9.25 0.06 7.91
N ASN A 256 -10.22 -0.83 7.71
CA ASN A 256 -10.44 -1.93 8.64
C ASN A 256 -9.15 -2.75 8.81
N GLY A 257 -8.75 -3.02 10.06
CA GLY A 257 -7.49 -3.68 10.36
C GLY A 257 -7.30 -5.03 9.64
N LYS A 258 -8.38 -5.80 9.45
CA LYS A 258 -8.35 -7.08 8.74
C LYS A 258 -7.98 -6.88 7.27
N PHE A 259 -8.63 -5.92 6.61
CA PHE A 259 -8.32 -5.56 5.23
C PHE A 259 -6.90 -4.99 5.13
N ARG A 260 -6.57 -4.00 5.97
CA ARG A 260 -5.31 -3.27 5.93
C ARG A 260 -4.08 -4.16 6.11
N ILE A 261 -4.18 -5.19 6.95
CA ILE A 261 -3.14 -6.20 7.09
C ILE A 261 -3.18 -7.14 5.89
N ALA A 262 -4.32 -7.75 5.59
CA ALA A 262 -4.37 -8.82 4.60
C ALA A 262 -3.94 -8.40 3.19
N ILE A 263 -4.17 -7.16 2.76
CA ILE A 263 -3.69 -6.68 1.44
C ILE A 263 -2.16 -6.72 1.32
N ASN A 264 -1.44 -6.71 2.44
CA ASN A 264 0.02 -6.78 2.50
C ASN A 264 0.53 -8.21 2.74
N TRP A 265 -0.35 -9.15 3.05
CA TRP A 265 -0.05 -10.59 3.12
C TRP A 265 -1.21 -11.40 2.51
N PRO A 266 -1.49 -11.25 1.20
CA PRO A 266 -2.63 -11.92 0.57
C PRO A 266 -2.56 -13.45 0.65
N SER A 267 -1.35 -14.00 0.77
CA SER A 267 -1.10 -15.45 0.93
C SER A 267 -0.91 -15.88 2.39
N LEU A 268 -1.20 -15.03 3.38
CA LEU A 268 -1.07 -15.41 4.78
C LEU A 268 -1.89 -16.67 5.05
N SER A 269 -1.35 -17.63 5.80
CA SER A 269 -2.16 -18.75 6.28
C SER A 269 -3.17 -18.25 7.32
N MET A 270 -4.31 -18.94 7.47
CA MET A 270 -5.20 -18.69 8.61
C MET A 270 -4.73 -19.36 9.89
N MET A 271 -4.02 -20.49 9.79
CA MET A 271 -3.62 -21.28 10.95
C MET A 271 -2.13 -21.57 10.92
N GLY A 272 -1.57 -21.81 12.09
CA GLY A 272 -0.15 -22.10 12.29
C GLY A 272 0.63 -20.90 12.84
N SER A 273 1.92 -21.11 13.06
CA SER A 273 2.82 -20.02 13.49
C SER A 273 2.99 -19.01 12.35
N GLY A 274 2.88 -17.72 12.67
CA GLY A 274 2.97 -16.65 11.68
C GLY A 274 1.79 -16.59 10.71
N SER A 275 0.60 -16.88 11.24
CA SER A 275 -0.66 -16.86 10.49
C SER A 275 -1.54 -15.69 10.92
N PHE A 276 -2.65 -15.48 10.23
CA PHE A 276 -3.65 -14.48 10.62
C PHE A 276 -4.18 -14.72 12.06
N MET A 277 -4.29 -15.97 12.51
CA MET A 277 -4.70 -16.27 13.87
C MET A 277 -3.67 -15.84 14.93
N SER A 278 -2.39 -15.67 14.56
CA SER A 278 -1.36 -15.13 15.45
C SER A 278 -1.55 -13.65 15.78
N ILE A 279 -2.40 -12.95 15.02
CA ILE A 279 -2.74 -11.53 15.18
C ILE A 279 -4.26 -11.32 15.24
N ALA A 280 -5.03 -12.32 15.67
CA ALA A 280 -6.49 -12.31 15.55
C ALA A 280 -7.16 -11.11 16.24
N ASN A 281 -6.63 -10.65 17.39
CA ASN A 281 -7.17 -9.49 18.11
C ASN A 281 -6.58 -8.16 17.63
N ALA A 282 -5.49 -8.19 16.87
CA ALA A 282 -4.80 -6.98 16.46
C ALA A 282 -5.69 -6.02 15.64
N PRO A 283 -6.51 -6.47 14.67
CA PRO A 283 -7.43 -5.58 13.97
C PRO A 283 -8.37 -4.79 14.88
N ASP A 284 -8.96 -5.44 15.88
CA ASP A 284 -9.91 -4.81 16.79
C ASP A 284 -9.17 -3.86 17.75
N GLU A 285 -7.99 -4.24 18.23
CA GLU A 285 -7.17 -3.36 19.08
C GLU A 285 -6.62 -2.14 18.33
N ILE A 286 -6.30 -2.28 17.03
CA ILE A 286 -5.93 -1.15 16.18
C ILE A 286 -7.11 -0.18 16.11
N LYS A 287 -8.30 -0.67 15.78
CA LYS A 287 -9.52 0.14 15.72
C LYS A 287 -9.75 0.89 17.04
N ASP A 288 -9.75 0.18 18.16
CA ASP A 288 -9.95 0.77 19.50
C ASP A 288 -8.92 1.87 19.81
N ALA A 289 -7.67 1.70 19.37
CA ALA A 289 -6.63 2.70 19.57
C ALA A 289 -6.85 3.94 18.71
N LEU A 290 -7.28 3.77 17.46
CA LEU A 290 -7.58 4.88 16.53
C LEU A 290 -8.86 5.63 16.94
N GLU A 291 -9.90 4.94 17.39
CA GLU A 291 -11.11 5.56 17.95
C GLU A 291 -10.76 6.44 19.14
N LYS A 292 -9.92 5.95 20.06
CA LYS A 292 -9.44 6.77 21.19
C LYS A 292 -8.66 8.00 20.74
N VAL A 293 -7.94 7.97 19.63
CA VAL A 293 -7.25 9.15 19.10
C VAL A 293 -8.24 10.16 18.51
N ALA A 294 -9.27 9.67 17.81
CA ALA A 294 -10.28 10.51 17.17
C ALA A 294 -11.26 11.14 18.18
N ASP A 295 -11.54 10.47 19.30
CA ASP A 295 -12.44 10.90 20.36
C ASP A 295 -12.18 12.34 20.86
N LYS A 296 -13.27 13.15 20.89
CA LYS A 296 -13.31 14.61 21.11
C LYS A 296 -13.01 15.06 22.55
#